data_AF-A0A355YM57-F1
#
_entry.id   AF-A0A355YM57-F1
#
_cell.length_a   1.000
_cell.length_b   1.000
_cell.length_c   1.000
_cell.angle_alpha   90.00
_cell.angle_beta   90.00
_cell.angle_gamma   90.00
#
_symmetry.space_group_name_H-M   'P 1'
#
loop_
_entity.id
_entity.type
_entity.pdbx_description
1 polymer ?
#
loop_
_entity_poly.entity_id
_entity_poly.type
_entity_poly.pdbx_seq_one_letter_code
_entity_poly.pdbx_strand_id
1 'polypeptide(L)'
;MKNFFDEFKKFISRGNVMDMAVGVIIGSAFTAIVNSLVNDIFMPVLSLITNGLNIAGMSVSFGIGDNAATLAYGAFLSAVINFLLTALVVFTMVKVINSAKDKVMKKPEEKPKAPTTKKCPYCMSEIDIHATRCPHCTSVLEE
;
A
#
# COMPACT_ATOMS: atom_id res chain seq x y z
N MET A 1 39.40 0.52 2.13
CA MET A 1 38.13 -0.20 2.38
C MET A 1 37.27 0.37 3.52
N LYS A 2 37.80 1.11 4.51
CA LYS A 2 36.97 1.73 5.57
C LYS A 2 35.91 2.72 5.05
N ASN A 3 36.21 3.42 3.95
CA ASN A 3 35.32 4.46 3.40
C ASN A 3 34.02 3.91 2.78
N PHE A 4 33.99 2.67 2.28
CA PHE A 4 32.77 2.13 1.65
C PHE A 4 31.66 1.88 2.68
N PHE A 5 32.02 1.39 3.87
CA PHE A 5 31.03 1.11 4.91
C PHE A 5 30.45 2.40 5.50
N ASP A 6 31.27 3.44 5.63
CA ASP A 6 30.82 4.77 6.07
C ASP A 6 29.98 5.49 5.02
N GLU A 7 30.33 5.35 3.73
CA GLU A 7 29.51 5.84 2.60
C GLU A 7 28.19 5.09 2.48
N PHE A 8 28.21 3.77 2.66
CA PHE A 8 27.01 2.93 2.66
C PHE A 8 26.09 3.24 3.83
N LYS A 9 26.65 3.41 5.03
CA LYS A 9 25.88 3.84 6.21
C LYS A 9 25.26 5.21 5.99
N LYS A 10 26.02 6.17 5.45
CA LYS A 10 25.50 7.50 5.07
C LYS A 10 24.41 7.43 4.00
N PHE A 11 24.50 6.48 3.07
CA PHE A 11 23.50 6.24 2.04
C PHE A 11 22.19 5.68 2.61
N ILE A 12 22.26 4.65 3.46
CA ILE A 12 21.07 4.05 4.10
C ILE A 12 20.42 5.01 5.11
N SER A 13 21.21 5.83 5.81
CA SER A 13 20.67 6.82 6.75
C SER A 13 19.84 7.93 6.10
N ARG A 14 19.74 7.97 4.77
CA ARG A 14 18.78 8.82 4.07
C ARG A 14 17.38 8.26 4.32
N GLY A 15 16.58 8.93 5.16
CA GLY A 15 15.23 8.47 5.54
C GLY A 15 14.34 8.08 4.35
N ASN A 16 14.36 8.87 3.27
CA ASN A 16 13.60 8.56 2.04
C ASN A 16 13.96 7.21 1.39
N VAL A 17 15.23 6.79 1.47
CA VAL A 17 15.67 5.48 0.93
C VAL A 17 15.17 4.35 1.81
N MET A 18 15.21 4.54 3.13
CA MET A 18 14.79 3.52 4.09
C MET A 18 13.27 3.31 4.07
N ASP A 19 12.49 4.39 4.04
CA ASP A 19 11.02 4.30 3.97
C ASP A 19 10.57 3.66 2.65
N MET A 20 11.22 3.99 1.54
CA MET A 20 10.97 3.36 0.25
C MET A 20 11.33 1.87 0.26
N ALA A 21 12.48 1.50 0.83
CA ALA A 21 12.92 0.10 0.90
C ALA A 21 11.98 -0.75 1.78
N VAL A 22 11.55 -0.23 2.93
CA VAL A 22 10.55 -0.89 3.79
C VAL A 22 9.23 -1.05 3.03
N GLY A 23 8.78 -0.02 2.31
CA GLY A 23 7.57 -0.08 1.50
C GLY A 23 7.60 -1.17 0.42
N VAL A 24 8.72 -1.33 -0.29
CA VAL A 24 8.89 -2.37 -1.32
C VAL A 24 8.93 -3.77 -0.71
N ILE A 25 9.65 -3.95 0.40
CA ILE A 25 9.75 -5.26 1.07
C ILE A 25 8.38 -5.68 1.62
N ILE A 26 7.69 -4.79 2.34
CA ILE A 26 6.35 -5.08 2.86
C ILE A 26 5.35 -5.27 1.72
N GLY A 27 5.42 -4.47 0.65
CA GLY A 27 4.55 -4.60 -0.52
C GLY A 27 4.70 -5.94 -1.23
N SER A 28 5.93 -6.43 -1.41
CA SER A 28 6.18 -7.73 -2.03
C SER A 28 5.72 -8.90 -1.15
N ALA A 29 5.99 -8.85 0.16
CA ALA A 29 5.51 -9.85 1.11
C ALA A 29 3.98 -9.88 1.18
N PHE A 30 3.33 -8.71 1.21
CA PHE A 30 1.87 -8.62 1.21
C PHE A 30 1.25 -9.20 -0.07
N THR A 31 1.84 -8.89 -1.23
CA THR A 31 1.41 -9.45 -2.52
C THR A 31 1.48 -10.98 -2.51
N ALA A 32 2.54 -11.56 -1.92
CA ALA A 32 2.66 -13.02 -1.79
C ALA A 32 1.54 -13.63 -0.93
N ILE A 33 1.16 -12.98 0.17
CA ILE A 33 0.05 -13.43 1.02
C ILE A 33 -1.28 -13.39 0.26
N VAL A 34 -1.55 -12.30 -0.46
CA VAL A 34 -2.77 -12.18 -1.27
C VAL A 34 -2.81 -13.25 -2.36
N ASN A 35 -1.69 -13.47 -3.05
CA ASN A 35 -1.59 -14.50 -4.09
C ASN A 35 -1.83 -15.90 -3.53
N SER A 36 -1.28 -16.23 -2.36
CA SER A 36 -1.55 -17.52 -1.69
C SER A 36 -3.03 -17.65 -1.31
N LEU A 37 -3.65 -16.61 -0.75
CA LEU A 37 -5.07 -16.62 -0.44
C LEU A 37 -5.93 -16.86 -1.69
N VAL A 38 -5.61 -16.22 -2.82
CA VAL A 38 -6.37 -16.41 -4.07
C VAL A 38 -6.12 -17.78 -4.68
N ASN A 39 -4.86 -18.19 -4.85
CA ASN A 39 -4.49 -19.42 -5.53
C ASN A 39 -4.78 -20.68 -4.71
N ASP A 40 -4.61 -20.62 -3.38
CA ASP A 40 -4.68 -21.80 -2.52
C ASP A 40 -6.07 -21.97 -1.88
N ILE A 41 -6.85 -20.90 -1.74
CA ILE A 41 -8.19 -20.94 -1.12
C ILE A 41 -9.28 -20.65 -2.14
N PHE A 42 -9.22 -19.52 -2.86
CA PHE A 42 -10.32 -19.14 -3.77
C PHE A 42 -10.36 -20.01 -5.03
N MET A 43 -9.22 -20.30 -5.66
CA MET A 43 -9.17 -21.10 -6.90
C MET A 43 -9.71 -22.52 -6.71
N PRO A 44 -9.38 -23.28 -5.65
CA PRO A 44 -10.00 -24.59 -5.40
C PRO A 44 -11.50 -24.49 -5.15
N VAL A 45 -11.96 -23.50 -4.40
CA VAL A 45 -13.40 -23.28 -4.15
C VAL A 45 -14.15 -22.97 -5.45
N LEU A 46 -13.58 -22.12 -6.30
CA LEU A 46 -14.16 -21.81 -7.61
C LEU A 46 -14.16 -23.03 -8.52
N SER A 47 -13.08 -23.83 -8.52
CA SER A 47 -12.98 -25.07 -9.28
C SER A 47 -14.05 -26.09 -8.87
N LEU A 48 -14.36 -26.19 -7.57
CA LEU A 48 -15.44 -27.05 -7.08
C LEU A 48 -16.82 -26.55 -7.55
N ILE A 49 -17.06 -25.24 -7.53
CA ILE A 49 -18.35 -24.64 -7.95
C ILE A 49 -18.54 -24.74 -9.47
N THR A 50 -17.47 -24.60 -10.25
CA THR A 50 -17.49 -24.76 -11.72
C THR A 50 -17.37 -26.22 -12.15
N ASN A 51 -17.53 -27.18 -11.23
CA ASN A 51 -17.58 -28.61 -11.52
C ASN A 51 -16.29 -29.17 -12.14
N GLY A 52 -15.13 -28.59 -11.80
CA GLY A 52 -13.81 -29.01 -12.30
C GLY A 52 -13.48 -28.49 -13.70
N LEU A 53 -14.16 -27.43 -14.17
CA LEU A 53 -13.78 -26.74 -15.40
C LEU A 53 -12.37 -26.15 -15.27
N ASN A 54 -11.38 -26.88 -15.76
CA ASN A 54 -10.01 -26.42 -15.92
C ASN A 54 -9.96 -25.38 -17.04
N ILE A 55 -10.28 -24.13 -16.71
CA ILE A 55 -10.21 -23.01 -17.64
C ILE A 55 -8.80 -22.90 -18.23
N ALA A 56 -7.76 -23.19 -17.43
CA ALA A 56 -6.36 -23.16 -17.88
C ALA A 56 -6.01 -24.19 -18.97
N GLY A 57 -6.73 -25.32 -19.07
CA GLY A 57 -6.47 -26.38 -20.04
C GLY A 57 -7.09 -26.14 -21.42
N MET A 58 -7.87 -25.06 -21.58
CA MET A 58 -8.48 -24.72 -22.85
C MET A 58 -7.47 -24.04 -23.78
N SER A 59 -7.04 -24.78 -24.80
CA SER A 59 -6.15 -24.28 -25.84
C SER A 59 -6.64 -24.68 -27.22
N VAL A 60 -6.61 -23.76 -28.18
CA VAL A 60 -6.82 -24.07 -29.60
C VAL A 60 -5.45 -24.21 -30.26
N SER A 61 -5.14 -25.41 -30.75
CA SER A 61 -3.94 -25.64 -31.58
C SER A 61 -4.25 -25.30 -33.03
N PHE A 62 -3.53 -24.33 -33.59
CA PHE A 62 -3.57 -24.02 -35.01
C PHE A 62 -2.47 -24.80 -35.72
N GLY A 63 -2.76 -26.03 -36.16
CA GLY A 63 -1.85 -26.84 -36.98
C GLY A 63 -1.89 -28.34 -36.66
N ILE A 64 -1.28 -29.14 -37.54
CA ILE A 64 -1.07 -30.59 -37.38
C ILE A 64 0.43 -30.83 -37.23
N GLY A 65 0.86 -31.43 -36.11
CA GLY A 65 2.26 -31.78 -35.82
C GLY A 65 2.79 -31.18 -34.51
N ASP A 66 3.90 -31.72 -34.01
CA ASP A 66 4.50 -31.42 -32.69
C ASP A 66 4.98 -29.96 -32.50
N ASN A 67 4.93 -29.14 -33.55
CA ASN A 67 5.31 -27.71 -33.53
C ASN A 67 4.13 -26.77 -33.88
N ALA A 68 2.87 -27.22 -33.74
CA ALA A 68 1.71 -26.39 -34.03
C ALA A 68 1.58 -25.23 -33.02
N ALA A 69 1.29 -24.02 -33.54
CA ALA A 69 1.09 -22.83 -32.71
C ALA A 69 -0.16 -23.03 -31.84
N THR A 70 0.04 -23.15 -30.53
CA THR A 70 -1.04 -23.43 -29.58
C THR A 70 -1.44 -22.15 -28.87
N LEU A 71 -2.68 -21.70 -29.10
CA LEU A 71 -3.25 -20.52 -28.45
C LEU A 71 -3.97 -20.96 -27.18
N ALA A 72 -3.29 -20.84 -26.04
CA ALA A 72 -3.80 -21.15 -24.72
C ALA A 72 -4.65 -19.99 -24.15
N TYR A 73 -5.81 -19.73 -24.76
CA TYR A 73 -6.75 -18.70 -24.28
C TYR A 73 -7.24 -18.99 -22.85
N GLY A 74 -7.26 -20.25 -22.46
CA GLY A 74 -7.56 -20.70 -21.11
C GLY A 74 -6.64 -20.15 -20.04
N ALA A 75 -5.32 -20.16 -20.30
CA ALA A 75 -4.33 -19.60 -19.39
C ALA A 75 -4.49 -18.08 -19.21
N PHE A 76 -4.80 -17.38 -20.31
CA PHE A 76 -5.08 -15.95 -20.27
C PHE A 76 -6.35 -15.63 -19.46
N LEU A 77 -7.44 -16.37 -19.70
CA LEU A 77 -8.68 -16.17 -18.96
C LEU A 77 -8.50 -16.49 -17.46
N SER A 78 -7.72 -17.52 -17.13
CA SER A 78 -7.34 -17.83 -15.75
C SER A 78 -6.54 -16.69 -15.10
N ALA A 79 -5.61 -16.06 -15.83
CA ALA A 79 -4.86 -14.92 -15.34
C ALA A 79 -5.74 -13.69 -15.08
N VAL A 80 -6.71 -13.42 -15.96
CA VAL A 80 -7.70 -12.34 -15.80
C VAL A 80 -8.57 -12.58 -14.56
N ILE A 81 -9.05 -13.81 -14.36
CA ILE A 81 -9.83 -14.18 -13.17
C ILE A 81 -9.00 -14.00 -11.90
N ASN A 82 -7.74 -14.47 -11.90
CA ASN A 82 -6.84 -14.32 -10.76
C ASN A 82 -6.60 -12.83 -10.42
N PHE A 83 -6.38 -11.99 -11.44
CA PHE A 83 -6.22 -10.55 -11.24
C PHE A 83 -7.46 -9.91 -10.61
N LEU A 84 -8.65 -10.23 -11.11
CA LEU A 84 -9.92 -9.72 -10.57
C LEU A 84 -10.14 -10.16 -9.11
N LEU A 85 -9.84 -11.42 -8.77
CA LEU A 85 -9.95 -11.93 -7.41
C LEU A 85 -8.95 -11.27 -6.48
N THR A 86 -7.69 -11.14 -6.90
CA THR A 86 -6.63 -10.46 -6.16
C THR A 86 -7.04 -9.02 -5.86
N ALA A 87 -7.55 -8.29 -6.85
CA ALA A 87 -8.04 -6.93 -6.67
C ALA A 87 -9.22 -6.87 -5.67
N LEU A 88 -10.17 -7.81 -5.75
CA LEU A 88 -11.31 -7.90 -4.84
C LEU A 88 -10.86 -8.18 -3.39
N VAL A 89 -9.90 -9.08 -3.20
CA VAL A 89 -9.35 -9.42 -1.89
C VAL A 89 -8.61 -8.21 -1.29
N VAL A 90 -7.74 -7.56 -2.06
CA VAL A 90 -7.04 -6.35 -1.61
C VAL A 90 -8.03 -5.25 -1.24
N PHE A 91 -9.03 -5.00 -2.09
CA PHE A 91 -10.08 -4.03 -1.81
C PHE A 91 -10.83 -4.35 -0.52
N THR A 92 -11.18 -5.62 -0.30
CA THR A 92 -11.89 -6.07 0.90
C THR A 92 -11.02 -5.90 2.15
N MET A 93 -9.73 -6.26 2.08
CA MET A 93 -8.79 -6.06 3.18
C MET A 93 -8.62 -4.59 3.54
N VAL A 94 -8.40 -3.72 2.54
CA VAL A 94 -8.30 -2.27 2.77
C VAL A 94 -9.58 -1.71 3.35
N LYS A 95 -10.74 -2.16 2.86
CA LYS A 95 -12.05 -1.77 3.40
C LYS A 95 -12.25 -2.22 4.84
N VAL A 96 -11.82 -3.43 5.20
CA VAL A 96 -11.87 -3.93 6.59
C VAL A 96 -10.97 -3.11 7.48
N ILE A 97 -9.74 -2.80 7.06
CA ILE A 97 -8.81 -1.97 7.84
C ILE A 97 -9.34 -0.55 8.01
N ASN A 98 -9.85 0.06 6.94
CA ASN A 98 -10.44 1.40 6.99
C ASN A 98 -11.70 1.42 7.85
N SER A 99 -12.59 0.43 7.71
CA SER A 99 -13.80 0.33 8.54
C SER A 99 -13.47 0.01 10.00
N ALA A 100 -12.43 -0.78 10.29
CA ALA A 100 -11.95 -1.03 11.64
C ALA A 100 -11.33 0.22 12.26
N LYS A 101 -10.54 0.98 11.49
CA LYS A 101 -10.08 2.31 11.91
C LYS A 101 -11.27 3.22 12.20
N ASP A 102 -12.28 3.29 11.35
CA ASP A 102 -13.47 4.12 11.60
C ASP A 102 -14.27 3.67 12.85
N LYS A 103 -14.27 2.37 13.16
CA LYS A 103 -14.98 1.82 14.33
C LYS A 103 -14.19 1.95 15.63
N VAL A 104 -12.86 1.85 15.58
CA VAL A 104 -11.96 1.97 16.75
C VAL A 104 -11.59 3.44 17.00
N MET A 105 -11.54 4.27 15.95
CA MET A 105 -11.30 5.72 15.99
C MET A 105 -12.61 6.53 16.00
N LYS A 106 -13.73 5.90 16.34
CA LYS A 106 -14.95 6.57 16.84
C LYS A 106 -14.80 7.09 18.29
N LYS A 107 -13.56 7.26 18.75
CA LYS A 107 -13.18 8.20 19.80
C LYS A 107 -12.64 9.41 19.05
N PRO A 108 -13.19 10.62 19.29
CA PRO A 108 -13.15 11.74 18.37
C PRO A 108 -11.77 11.86 17.75
N GLU A 109 -11.77 11.98 16.42
CA GLU A 109 -10.66 12.49 15.65
C GLU A 109 -9.85 13.44 16.53
N GLU A 110 -8.57 13.13 16.76
CA GLU A 110 -7.60 14.20 16.75
C GLU A 110 -7.84 14.91 15.42
N LYS A 111 -8.68 15.95 15.47
CA LYS A 111 -8.82 16.94 14.42
C LYS A 111 -7.39 17.18 13.93
N PRO A 112 -7.12 17.10 12.61
CA PRO A 112 -5.78 17.35 12.08
C PRO A 112 -5.27 18.58 12.80
N LYS A 113 -4.20 18.41 13.61
CA LYS A 113 -3.77 19.36 14.66
C LYS A 113 -4.18 20.76 14.25
N ALA A 114 -5.23 21.29 14.87
CA ALA A 114 -5.57 22.71 14.68
C ALA A 114 -4.24 23.45 14.87
N PRO A 115 -3.82 24.29 13.91
CA PRO A 115 -2.45 24.79 13.84
C PRO A 115 -2.08 25.30 15.22
N THR A 116 -1.20 24.62 15.96
CA THR A 116 -0.90 25.02 17.35
C THR A 116 -0.08 26.31 17.37
N THR A 117 0.38 26.76 16.22
CA THR A 117 1.26 27.90 16.04
C THR A 117 0.65 28.98 15.14
N LYS A 118 0.69 30.23 15.61
CA LYS A 118 0.48 31.45 14.81
C LYS A 118 1.83 32.11 14.55
N LYS A 119 1.94 32.89 13.46
CA LYS A 119 3.14 33.71 13.23
C LYS A 119 3.00 35.04 13.96
N CYS A 120 4.01 35.42 14.72
CA CYS A 120 4.04 36.72 15.38
C CYS A 120 4.15 37.85 14.34
N PRO A 121 3.28 38.88 14.34
CA PRO A 121 3.31 39.98 13.37
C PRO A 121 4.59 40.84 13.46
N TYR A 122 5.22 40.92 14.64
CA TYR A 122 6.41 41.76 14.84
C TYR A 122 7.73 41.08 14.46
N CYS A 123 7.92 39.81 14.82
CA CYS A 123 9.21 39.11 14.66
C CYS A 123 9.15 37.90 13.72
N MET A 124 7.98 37.57 13.18
CA MET A 124 7.72 36.45 12.27
C MET A 124 8.12 35.05 12.77
N SER A 125 8.44 34.91 14.06
CA SER A 125 8.65 33.60 14.71
C SER A 125 7.33 32.84 14.88
N GLU A 126 7.41 31.51 14.85
CA GLU A 126 6.29 30.62 15.16
C GLU A 126 6.09 30.57 16.68
N ILE A 127 4.89 30.94 17.11
CA ILE A 127 4.51 31.05 18.52
C ILE A 127 3.18 30.33 18.74
N ASP A 128 2.89 29.92 19.98
CA ASP A 128 1.63 29.26 20.31
C ASP A 128 0.40 30.13 19.96
N ILE A 129 -0.69 29.52 19.48
CA ILE A 129 -1.93 30.24 19.11
C ILE A 129 -2.46 31.09 20.27
N HIS A 130 -2.34 30.62 21.51
CA HIS A 130 -2.87 31.30 22.69
C HIS A 130 -1.85 32.23 23.36
N ALA A 131 -0.66 32.41 22.76
CA ALA A 131 0.32 33.34 23.29
C ALA A 131 -0.21 34.79 23.21
N THR A 132 -0.41 35.41 24.37
CA THR A 132 -0.70 36.85 24.56
C THR A 132 0.56 37.71 24.52
N ARG A 133 1.74 37.10 24.66
CA ARG A 133 3.04 37.76 24.57
C ARG A 133 4.03 36.88 23.83
N CYS A 134 4.73 37.47 22.87
CA CYS A 134 5.71 36.72 22.08
C CYS A 134 6.95 36.38 22.92
N PRO A 135 7.40 35.11 22.98
CA PRO A 135 8.63 34.73 23.70
C PRO A 135 9.92 35.23 23.03
N HIS A 136 9.90 35.51 21.72
CA HIS A 136 11.07 35.96 20.98
C HIS A 136 11.31 37.47 21.06
N CYS A 137 10.27 38.28 20.88
CA CYS A 137 10.40 39.75 20.84
C CYS A 137 9.69 40.45 22.01
N THR A 138 9.06 39.71 22.92
CA THR A 138 8.36 40.24 24.11
C THR A 138 7.22 41.22 23.84
N SER A 139 6.82 41.41 22.58
CA SER A 139 5.68 42.22 22.19
C SER A 139 4.38 41.60 22.70
N VAL A 140 3.46 42.45 23.15
CA VAL A 140 2.09 42.05 23.49
C VAL A 140 1.34 41.84 22.17
N LEU A 141 0.68 40.69 22.06
CA LEU A 141 -0.13 40.34 20.91
C LEU A 141 -1.57 40.56 21.32
N GLU A 142 -2.10 41.71 20.92
CA GLU A 142 -3.55 41.95 20.94
C GLU A 142 -4.19 40.94 19.97
N GLU A 143 -5.31 40.35 20.39
CA GLU A 143 -5.90 39.09 19.86
C GLU A 143 -5.83 38.88 18.35
#